data_AF-A0A9W7G682-F1
#
_entry.id   AF-A0A9W7G682-F1
#
_cell.length_a   1.000
_cell.length_b   1.000
_cell.length_c   1.000
_cell.angle_alpha   90.00
_cell.angle_beta   90.00
_cell.angle_gamma   90.00
#
_symmetry.space_group_name_H-M   'P 1'
#
loop_
_entity.id
_entity.type
_entity.pdbx_description
1 polymer ?
#
loop_
_entity_poly.entity_id
_entity_poly.type
_entity_poly.pdbx_seq_one_letter_code
_entity_poly.pdbx_strand_id
1 'polypeptide(L)'
;MFLPLLSIITLLTFHIPLVSCYTNVLGTPLTSCSSEGMALTGFTRSGECVETNDDHGSHHICINLSSTSGGNFCAVTGQPDWCSSSMPCDGSTGRCPVVNWCVCQWAFSSYVANAGGCSYIQDIVCEATNIKALEAYEKRGGEDERVRNAAECIRTRCGLGEGIVFDEEQGEEDFEHKTTNARGEGEGEGIEGEDIPMIAGGVAMCVAVGLVGGFFMGRRITRKNDREGIEKRGGNEML
;
A
#
# COMPACT_ATOMS: atom_id res chain seq x y z
N MET A 1 39.45 32.48 42.29
CA MET A 1 38.07 32.11 41.92
C MET A 1 37.86 32.44 40.46
N PHE A 2 38.07 31.49 39.56
CA PHE A 2 37.70 31.62 38.14
C PHE A 2 37.03 30.29 37.76
N LEU A 3 35.71 30.31 37.56
CA LEU A 3 34.98 29.18 36.96
C LEU A 3 35.14 29.30 35.44
N PRO A 4 35.53 28.24 34.72
CA PRO A 4 35.47 28.24 33.27
C PRO A 4 34.01 28.00 32.87
N LEU A 5 33.46 28.91 32.06
CA LEU A 5 32.22 28.68 31.32
C LEU A 5 32.40 27.44 30.43
N LEU A 6 31.85 26.30 30.85
CA LEU A 6 31.62 25.19 29.93
C LEU A 6 30.55 25.63 28.93
N SER A 7 31.01 25.90 27.71
CA SER A 7 30.17 26.12 26.54
C SER A 7 29.41 24.82 26.26
N ILE A 8 28.13 24.78 26.61
CA ILE A 8 27.23 23.68 26.29
C ILE A 8 26.93 23.79 24.79
N ILE A 9 27.70 23.07 23.98
CA ILE A 9 27.39 22.87 22.57
C ILE A 9 26.23 21.87 22.52
N THR A 10 24.99 22.37 22.45
CA THR A 10 23.81 21.57 22.15
C THR A 10 23.90 21.09 20.70
N LEU A 11 24.38 19.87 20.52
CA LEU A 11 24.41 19.16 19.24
C LEU A 11 22.94 18.88 18.83
N LEU A 12 22.35 19.80 18.08
CA LEU A 12 21.06 19.61 17.41
C LEU A 12 21.23 18.50 16.37
N THR A 13 20.93 17.26 16.75
CA THR A 13 20.84 16.13 15.83
C THR A 13 19.61 16.32 14.95
N PHE A 14 19.84 16.81 13.73
CA PHE A 14 18.84 16.76 12.66
C PHE A 14 18.54 15.30 12.36
N HIS A 15 17.41 14.82 12.87
CA HIS A 15 16.89 13.50 12.53
C HIS A 15 16.35 13.60 11.11
N ILE A 16 17.10 13.07 10.14
CA ILE A 16 16.58 12.86 8.79
C ILE A 16 15.56 11.71 8.94
N PRO A 17 14.25 11.94 8.73
CA PRO A 17 13.30 10.85 8.73
C PRO A 17 13.65 9.91 7.57
N LEU A 18 13.91 8.65 7.90
CA LEU A 18 14.03 7.60 6.90
C LEU A 18 12.67 7.49 6.22
N VAL A 19 12.61 7.87 4.95
CA VAL A 19 11.41 7.71 4.13
C VAL A 19 11.29 6.22 3.81
N SER A 20 10.17 5.62 4.19
CA SER A 20 9.88 4.22 3.83
C SER A 20 9.90 4.08 2.31
N CYS A 21 10.57 3.06 1.80
CA CYS A 21 10.60 2.73 0.38
C CYS A 21 9.30 2.06 -0.10
N TYR A 22 8.45 1.67 0.85
CA TYR A 22 7.16 1.07 0.61
C TYR A 22 6.06 2.14 0.61
N THR A 23 4.98 1.81 -0.08
CA THR A 23 3.80 2.68 -0.20
C THR A 23 2.61 1.99 0.45
N ASN A 24 1.80 2.76 1.17
CA ASN A 24 0.55 2.28 1.74
C ASN A 24 -0.60 2.31 0.73
N VAL A 25 -1.75 1.75 1.10
CA VAL A 25 -2.93 1.70 0.23
C VAL A 25 -3.48 3.08 -0.17
N LEU A 26 -3.08 4.16 0.53
CA LEU A 26 -3.43 5.54 0.19
C LEU A 26 -2.48 6.17 -0.83
N GLY A 27 -1.46 5.45 -1.30
CA GLY A 27 -0.46 5.96 -2.25
C GLY A 27 0.61 6.87 -1.61
N THR A 28 0.73 6.86 -0.29
CA THR A 28 1.73 7.64 0.47
C THR A 28 2.78 6.71 1.09
N PRO A 29 3.93 7.22 1.58
CA PRO A 29 4.93 6.37 2.22
C PRO A 29 4.32 5.55 3.36
N LEU A 30 4.69 4.26 3.43
CA LEU A 30 4.21 3.34 4.44
C LEU A 30 4.63 3.82 5.84
N THR A 31 3.69 3.87 6.78
CA THR A 31 3.97 4.21 8.17
C THR A 31 4.14 2.96 9.02
N SER A 32 4.79 3.10 10.18
CA SER A 32 4.88 2.02 11.16
C SER A 32 3.49 1.57 11.62
N CYS A 33 3.31 0.25 11.74
CA CYS A 33 2.10 -0.37 12.27
C CYS A 33 2.14 -0.45 13.80
N SER A 34 3.30 -0.76 14.39
CA SER A 34 3.53 -0.64 15.84
C SER A 34 4.28 0.65 16.20
N SER A 35 4.17 1.07 17.45
CA SER A 35 4.92 2.19 18.01
C SER A 35 5.33 1.90 19.45
N GLU A 36 6.10 2.80 20.06
CA GLU A 36 6.47 2.69 21.47
C GLU A 36 5.26 2.37 22.36
N GLY A 37 5.43 1.40 23.26
CA GLY A 37 4.37 0.87 24.12
C GLY A 37 3.54 -0.26 23.51
N MET A 38 3.73 -0.57 22.22
CA MET A 38 3.11 -1.73 21.54
C MET A 38 4.12 -2.87 21.35
N ALA A 39 3.60 -4.08 21.15
CA ALA A 39 4.41 -5.19 20.66
C ALA A 39 4.97 -4.89 19.25
N LEU A 40 6.26 -5.19 19.04
CA LEU A 40 6.94 -5.01 17.77
C LEU A 40 6.40 -5.98 16.72
N THR A 41 5.80 -5.44 15.66
CA THR A 41 5.13 -6.20 14.61
C THR A 41 5.93 -6.26 13.29
N GLY A 42 5.31 -6.76 12.23
CA GLY A 42 5.92 -6.94 10.90
C GLY A 42 6.69 -8.25 10.79
N PHE A 43 6.68 -8.88 9.61
CA PHE A 43 7.38 -10.16 9.36
C PHE A 43 8.86 -10.07 9.73
N THR A 44 9.52 -8.98 9.34
CA THR A 44 10.93 -8.67 9.63
C THR A 44 11.18 -8.14 11.05
N ARG A 45 10.11 -7.95 11.85
CA ARG A 45 10.15 -7.26 13.15
C ARG A 45 10.76 -5.85 13.07
N SER A 46 10.42 -5.11 12.01
CA SER A 46 10.76 -3.68 11.86
C SER A 46 9.66 -2.73 12.33
N GLY A 47 8.50 -3.25 12.74
CA GLY A 47 7.31 -2.45 13.07
C GLY A 47 6.42 -2.11 11.87
N GLU A 48 6.87 -2.38 10.64
CA GLU A 48 6.16 -2.07 9.40
C GLU A 48 5.67 -3.34 8.67
N CYS A 49 4.57 -3.21 7.92
CA CYS A 49 3.99 -4.28 7.11
C CYS A 49 4.63 -4.35 5.71
N VAL A 50 5.96 -4.47 5.67
CA VAL A 50 6.76 -4.42 4.44
C VAL A 50 6.60 -5.66 3.56
N GLU A 51 6.85 -5.51 2.27
CA GLU A 51 6.92 -6.61 1.31
C GLU A 51 8.32 -7.23 1.30
N THR A 52 8.41 -8.56 1.40
CA THR A 52 9.69 -9.28 1.33
C THR A 52 9.48 -10.65 0.70
N ASN A 53 10.44 -11.10 -0.12
CA ASN A 53 10.33 -12.37 -0.86
C ASN A 53 10.17 -13.61 0.05
N ASP A 54 10.69 -13.58 1.28
CA ASP A 54 10.62 -14.71 2.22
C ASP A 54 9.30 -14.75 3.00
N ASP A 55 8.46 -13.72 2.88
CA ASP A 55 7.17 -13.67 3.55
C ASP A 55 6.07 -14.35 2.72
N HIS A 56 6.01 -15.68 2.80
CA HIS A 56 4.98 -16.49 2.15
C HIS A 56 3.55 -16.15 2.62
N GLY A 57 3.40 -15.52 3.80
CA GLY A 57 2.10 -15.10 4.33
C GLY A 57 1.67 -13.72 3.83
N SER A 58 2.63 -12.92 3.35
CA SER A 58 2.45 -11.54 2.92
C SER A 58 1.75 -10.70 3.99
N HIS A 59 2.45 -10.42 5.09
CA HIS A 59 1.95 -9.70 6.27
C HIS A 59 1.81 -8.19 5.98
N HIS A 60 0.94 -7.84 5.04
CA HIS A 60 0.82 -6.48 4.48
C HIS A 60 -0.31 -5.66 5.10
N ILE A 61 -1.18 -6.26 5.92
CA ILE A 61 -2.38 -5.58 6.45
C ILE A 61 -2.18 -5.28 7.94
N CYS A 62 -2.20 -3.99 8.30
CA CYS A 62 -2.13 -3.56 9.68
C CYS A 62 -3.55 -3.47 10.27
N ILE A 63 -3.84 -4.28 11.30
CA ILE A 63 -5.11 -4.25 12.03
C ILE A 63 -4.88 -3.69 13.43
N ASN A 64 -5.77 -2.82 13.89
CA ASN A 64 -5.87 -2.42 15.29
C ASN A 64 -6.68 -3.45 16.08
N LEU A 65 -5.97 -4.42 16.66
CA LEU A 65 -6.51 -5.51 17.46
C LEU A 65 -7.05 -5.06 18.83
N SER A 66 -6.75 -3.81 19.25
CA SER A 66 -7.37 -3.21 20.44
C SER A 66 -8.73 -2.57 20.15
N SER A 67 -9.09 -2.38 18.87
CA SER A 67 -10.37 -1.79 18.51
C SER A 67 -11.55 -2.67 18.96
N THR A 68 -12.63 -2.01 19.37
CA THR A 68 -13.88 -2.65 19.82
C THR A 68 -14.91 -2.78 18.69
N SER A 69 -14.58 -2.31 17.47
CA SER A 69 -15.39 -2.57 16.28
C SER A 69 -15.24 -4.03 15.85
N GLY A 70 -16.35 -4.70 15.56
CA GLY A 70 -16.32 -6.08 15.06
C GLY A 70 -15.87 -7.15 16.07
N GLY A 71 -15.68 -8.37 15.57
CA GLY A 71 -15.24 -9.53 16.36
C GLY A 71 -13.71 -9.63 16.43
N ASN A 72 -13.15 -10.13 17.54
CA ASN A 72 -11.71 -10.31 17.71
C ASN A 72 -11.09 -11.17 16.58
N PHE A 73 -10.00 -10.70 15.96
CA PHE A 73 -9.33 -11.38 14.85
C PHE A 73 -8.98 -12.85 15.13
N CYS A 74 -8.33 -13.15 16.26
CA CYS A 74 -7.90 -14.50 16.59
C CYS A 74 -9.10 -15.44 16.75
N ALA A 75 -10.13 -14.99 17.46
CA ALA A 75 -11.35 -15.77 17.67
C ALA A 75 -12.08 -16.05 16.35
N VAL A 76 -12.27 -15.04 15.49
CA VAL A 76 -13.01 -15.17 14.22
C VAL A 76 -12.25 -16.02 13.20
N THR A 77 -10.91 -15.95 13.20
CA THR A 77 -10.08 -16.78 12.31
C THR A 77 -9.80 -18.18 12.88
N GLY A 78 -10.18 -18.45 14.13
CA GLY A 78 -9.94 -19.73 14.81
C GLY A 78 -8.47 -19.96 15.17
N GLN A 79 -7.65 -18.91 15.20
CA GLN A 79 -6.25 -18.99 15.58
C GLN A 79 -6.10 -19.00 17.12
N PRO A 80 -4.98 -19.53 17.65
CA PRO A 80 -4.65 -19.36 19.07
C PRO A 80 -4.70 -17.88 19.46
N ASP A 81 -5.14 -17.58 20.69
CA ASP A 81 -5.29 -16.20 21.16
C ASP A 81 -3.93 -15.54 21.48
N TRP A 82 -3.20 -15.19 20.44
CA TRP A 82 -2.03 -14.32 20.52
C TRP A 82 -2.41 -12.84 20.51
N CYS A 83 -3.63 -12.51 20.07
CA CYS A 83 -4.17 -11.15 20.02
C CYS A 83 -4.22 -10.49 21.40
N SER A 84 -4.48 -11.26 22.46
CA SER A 84 -4.50 -10.77 23.84
C SER A 84 -3.15 -10.90 24.57
N SER A 85 -2.10 -11.35 23.88
CA SER A 85 -0.79 -11.60 24.51
C SER A 85 0.07 -10.34 24.61
N SER A 86 1.19 -10.46 25.33
CA SER A 86 2.27 -9.48 25.28
C SER A 86 3.47 -10.07 24.56
N MET A 87 4.18 -9.29 23.75
CA MET A 87 5.38 -9.69 22.98
C MET A 87 6.50 -8.64 23.13
N PRO A 88 7.73 -8.83 22.61
CA PRO A 88 8.78 -7.82 22.72
C PRO A 88 8.31 -6.44 22.29
N CYS A 89 8.64 -5.42 23.09
CA CYS A 89 8.23 -4.05 22.84
C CYS A 89 8.90 -3.46 21.60
N ASP A 90 8.18 -2.60 20.91
CA ASP A 90 8.73 -1.69 19.92
C ASP A 90 9.45 -0.52 20.63
N GLY A 91 10.70 -0.26 20.24
CA GLY A 91 11.50 0.85 20.78
C GLY A 91 11.98 0.73 22.24
N SER A 92 11.66 -0.34 22.97
CA SER A 92 12.06 -0.51 24.38
C SER A 92 12.32 -1.97 24.78
N THR A 93 12.95 -2.17 25.94
CA THR A 93 13.13 -3.51 26.50
C THR A 93 11.87 -3.95 27.24
N GLY A 94 11.58 -5.26 27.23
CA GLY A 94 10.45 -5.85 27.96
C GLY A 94 9.37 -6.43 27.06
N ARG A 95 8.15 -6.55 27.59
CA ARG A 95 6.99 -7.07 26.88
C ARG A 95 5.87 -6.04 26.86
N CYS A 96 5.32 -5.79 25.69
CA CYS A 96 4.24 -4.85 25.45
C CYS A 96 3.01 -5.59 24.91
N PRO A 97 1.79 -5.08 25.16
CA PRO A 97 0.57 -5.67 24.61
C PRO A 97 0.58 -5.65 23.09
N VAL A 98 -0.03 -6.67 22.49
CA VAL A 98 -0.39 -6.65 21.07
C VAL A 98 -1.56 -5.67 20.90
N VAL A 99 -1.31 -4.57 20.17
CA VAL A 99 -2.30 -3.51 19.93
C VAL A 99 -2.59 -3.42 18.44
N ASN A 100 -1.57 -3.10 17.64
CA ASN A 100 -1.61 -3.20 16.19
C ASN A 100 -0.77 -4.39 15.74
N TRP A 101 -1.17 -5.03 14.64
CA TRP A 101 -0.40 -6.14 14.09
C TRP A 101 -0.53 -6.28 12.57
N CYS A 102 0.60 -6.55 11.92
CA CYS A 102 0.65 -6.94 10.51
C CYS A 102 0.20 -8.40 10.35
N VAL A 103 -0.91 -8.63 9.65
CA VAL A 103 -1.46 -9.97 9.41
C VAL A 103 -1.31 -10.39 7.95
N CYS A 104 -1.24 -11.70 7.74
CA CYS A 104 -1.21 -12.32 6.42
C CYS A 104 -2.43 -11.95 5.57
N GLN A 105 -2.23 -11.86 4.26
CA GLN A 105 -3.31 -11.63 3.29
C GLN A 105 -4.42 -12.69 3.39
N TRP A 106 -4.06 -13.98 3.38
CA TRP A 106 -5.05 -15.06 3.46
C TRP A 106 -5.85 -15.03 4.77
N ALA A 107 -5.21 -14.59 5.86
CA ALA A 107 -5.84 -14.54 7.18
C ALA A 107 -6.82 -13.37 7.25
N PHE A 108 -6.47 -12.23 6.65
CA PHE A 108 -7.37 -11.09 6.54
C PHE A 108 -8.60 -11.39 5.67
N SER A 109 -8.44 -12.03 4.51
CA SER A 109 -9.60 -12.40 3.69
C SER A 109 -10.52 -13.42 4.38
N SER A 110 -9.92 -14.38 5.10
CA SER A 110 -10.69 -15.31 5.95
C SER A 110 -11.39 -14.60 7.11
N TYR A 111 -10.74 -13.60 7.70
CA TYR A 111 -11.32 -12.81 8.80
C TYR A 111 -12.55 -12.03 8.35
N VAL A 112 -12.47 -11.31 7.22
CA VAL A 112 -13.62 -10.59 6.63
C VAL A 112 -14.77 -11.55 6.34
N ALA A 113 -14.48 -12.71 5.73
CA ALA A 113 -15.50 -13.71 5.41
C ALA A 113 -16.16 -14.30 6.66
N ASN A 114 -15.35 -14.78 7.61
CA ASN A 114 -15.83 -15.45 8.82
C ASN A 114 -16.54 -14.49 9.79
N ALA A 115 -16.18 -13.20 9.79
CA ALA A 115 -16.86 -12.19 10.57
C ALA A 115 -18.29 -11.89 10.05
N GLY A 116 -18.63 -12.34 8.84
CA GLY A 116 -19.89 -12.00 8.18
C GLY A 116 -19.83 -10.71 7.38
N GLY A 117 -18.62 -10.24 7.04
CA GLY A 117 -18.40 -9.09 6.17
C GLY A 117 -17.62 -7.95 6.81
N CYS A 118 -17.33 -6.95 5.98
CA CYS A 118 -16.40 -5.87 6.34
C CYS A 118 -16.83 -5.05 7.56
N SER A 119 -18.13 -4.89 7.84
CA SER A 119 -18.59 -4.12 9.01
C SER A 119 -18.34 -4.80 10.36
N TYR A 120 -17.99 -6.09 10.34
CA TYR A 120 -17.85 -6.91 11.54
C TYR A 120 -16.39 -7.24 11.90
N ILE A 121 -15.45 -6.54 11.26
CA ILE A 121 -14.03 -6.64 11.60
C ILE A 121 -13.53 -5.40 12.35
N GLN A 122 -12.46 -5.61 13.11
CA GLN A 122 -11.66 -4.58 13.76
C GLN A 122 -11.03 -3.63 12.74
N ASP A 123 -10.63 -2.46 13.23
CA ASP A 123 -10.21 -1.37 12.35
C ASP A 123 -8.90 -1.66 11.61
N ILE A 124 -8.85 -1.20 10.37
CA ILE A 124 -7.67 -1.26 9.51
C ILE A 124 -6.92 0.05 9.66
N VAL A 125 -5.60 -0.02 9.88
CA VAL A 125 -4.73 1.16 9.87
C VAL A 125 -4.24 1.36 8.44
N CYS A 126 -4.91 2.24 7.69
CA CYS A 126 -4.73 2.39 6.25
C CYS A 126 -3.32 2.89 5.88
N GLU A 127 -2.77 3.83 6.64
CA GLU A 127 -1.44 4.40 6.45
C GLU A 127 -0.30 3.37 6.67
N ALA A 128 -0.59 2.32 7.44
CA ALA A 128 0.32 1.22 7.76
C ALA A 128 0.00 -0.09 6.99
N THR A 129 -1.01 -0.06 6.12
CA THR A 129 -1.36 -1.20 5.27
C THR A 129 -0.70 -1.03 3.91
N ASN A 130 0.14 -1.98 3.53
CA ASN A 130 0.96 -1.92 2.33
C ASN A 130 0.12 -2.17 1.07
N ILE A 131 0.37 -1.37 0.02
CA ILE A 131 -0.39 -1.39 -1.23
C ILE A 131 -0.36 -2.76 -1.94
N LYS A 132 0.69 -3.57 -1.68
CA LYS A 132 0.80 -4.94 -2.20
C LYS A 132 -0.36 -5.85 -1.78
N ALA A 133 -1.05 -5.56 -0.67
CA ALA A 133 -2.28 -6.27 -0.31
C ALA A 133 -3.39 -6.05 -1.35
N LEU A 134 -3.64 -4.80 -1.76
CA LEU A 134 -4.68 -4.49 -2.75
C LEU A 134 -4.33 -5.04 -4.13
N GLU A 135 -3.10 -4.85 -4.58
CA GLU A 135 -2.64 -5.40 -5.87
C GLU A 135 -2.84 -6.92 -5.96
N ALA A 136 -2.49 -7.64 -4.89
CA ALA A 136 -2.63 -9.09 -4.82
C ALA A 136 -4.10 -9.53 -4.80
N TYR A 137 -4.96 -8.84 -4.06
CA TYR A 137 -6.38 -9.17 -4.01
C TYR A 137 -7.10 -8.83 -5.30
N GLU A 138 -6.78 -7.73 -5.96
CA GLU A 138 -7.39 -7.34 -7.23
C GLU A 138 -7.07 -8.31 -8.35
N LYS A 139 -5.81 -8.76 -8.41
CA LYS A 139 -5.37 -9.78 -9.37
C LYS A 139 -6.14 -11.11 -9.20
N ARG A 140 -6.56 -11.45 -7.98
CA ARG A 140 -7.16 -12.74 -7.63
C ARG A 140 -8.66 -12.68 -7.33
N GLY A 141 -9.23 -11.48 -7.28
CA GLY A 141 -10.61 -11.25 -6.83
C GLY A 141 -11.68 -11.87 -7.73
N GLY A 142 -11.36 -12.07 -9.02
CA GLY A 142 -12.25 -12.79 -9.94
C GLY A 142 -12.39 -14.29 -9.63
N GLU A 143 -11.47 -14.86 -8.84
CA GLU A 143 -11.39 -16.31 -8.58
C GLU A 143 -11.96 -16.71 -7.22
N ASP A 144 -11.81 -15.86 -6.19
CA ASP A 144 -12.25 -16.14 -4.82
C ASP A 144 -13.03 -14.94 -4.25
N GLU A 145 -14.31 -15.15 -3.94
CA GLU A 145 -15.18 -14.15 -3.35
C GLU A 145 -14.61 -13.56 -2.04
N ARG A 146 -13.94 -14.36 -1.22
CA ARG A 146 -13.34 -13.88 0.04
C ARG A 146 -12.24 -12.88 -0.24
N VAL A 147 -11.46 -13.12 -1.30
CA VAL A 147 -10.38 -12.23 -1.74
C VAL A 147 -10.96 -10.94 -2.30
N ARG A 148 -12.00 -11.02 -3.14
CA ARG A 148 -12.71 -9.82 -3.64
C ARG A 148 -13.28 -8.98 -2.51
N ASN A 149 -13.98 -9.61 -1.57
CA ASN A 149 -14.58 -8.92 -0.42
C ASN A 149 -13.51 -8.28 0.49
N ALA A 150 -12.31 -8.86 0.57
CA ALA A 150 -11.19 -8.28 1.30
C ALA A 150 -10.66 -7.00 0.64
N ALA A 151 -10.52 -6.98 -0.69
CA ALA A 151 -10.14 -5.77 -1.44
C ALA A 151 -11.18 -4.66 -1.26
N GLU A 152 -12.46 -4.98 -1.44
CA GLU A 152 -13.57 -4.05 -1.24
C GLU A 152 -13.61 -3.51 0.19
N CYS A 153 -13.28 -4.35 1.17
CA CYS A 153 -13.23 -3.92 2.57
C CYS A 153 -12.12 -2.89 2.82
N ILE A 154 -10.90 -3.14 2.33
CA ILE A 154 -9.81 -2.15 2.43
C ILE A 154 -10.20 -0.86 1.71
N ARG A 155 -10.74 -0.94 0.50
CA ARG A 155 -11.16 0.25 -0.27
C ARG A 155 -12.18 1.08 0.49
N THR A 156 -13.22 0.44 1.00
CA THR A 156 -14.30 1.11 1.74
C THR A 156 -13.78 1.71 3.04
N ARG A 157 -13.03 0.95 3.85
CA ARG A 157 -12.53 1.42 5.16
C ARG A 157 -11.49 2.53 5.02
N CYS A 158 -10.71 2.51 3.95
CA CYS A 158 -9.67 3.51 3.68
C CYS A 158 -10.12 4.64 2.76
N GLY A 159 -11.40 4.72 2.39
CA GLY A 159 -11.92 5.79 1.55
C GLY A 159 -11.31 5.84 0.15
N LEU A 160 -10.84 4.70 -0.36
CA LEU A 160 -10.37 4.58 -1.73
C LEU A 160 -11.59 4.50 -2.63
N GLY A 161 -11.69 5.38 -3.63
CA GLY A 161 -12.74 5.28 -4.64
C GLY A 161 -12.77 3.88 -5.28
N GLU A 162 -13.89 3.54 -5.92
CA GLU A 162 -13.93 2.34 -6.76
C GLU A 162 -12.79 2.41 -7.77
N GLY A 163 -12.02 1.33 -7.88
CA GLY A 163 -10.70 1.31 -8.50
C GLY A 163 -10.68 2.05 -9.82
N ILE A 164 -9.71 2.95 -9.98
CA ILE A 164 -9.33 3.42 -11.31
C ILE A 164 -8.83 2.16 -12.01
N VAL A 165 -9.68 1.62 -12.89
CA VAL A 165 -9.28 0.66 -13.90
C VAL A 165 -8.16 1.36 -14.66
N PHE A 166 -6.95 0.81 -14.60
CA PHE A 166 -5.96 1.15 -15.61
C PHE A 166 -6.52 0.54 -16.90
N ASP A 167 -7.28 1.34 -17.65
CA ASP A 167 -7.58 1.03 -19.03
C ASP A 167 -6.23 0.96 -19.75
N GLU A 168 -5.75 -0.25 -19.93
CA GLU A 168 -4.73 -0.55 -20.92
C GLU A 168 -5.36 -0.13 -22.25
N GLU A 169 -4.96 1.04 -22.77
CA GLU A 169 -5.30 1.46 -24.12
C GLU A 169 -4.79 0.39 -25.10
N GLN A 170 -5.65 -0.58 -25.40
CA GLN A 170 -5.52 -1.40 -26.59
C GLN A 170 -5.96 -0.53 -27.75
N GLY A 171 -4.96 0.10 -28.37
CA GLY A 171 -5.08 0.66 -29.71
C GLY A 171 -5.53 -0.44 -30.67
N GLU A 172 -6.77 -0.30 -31.10
CA GLU A 172 -7.39 -1.04 -32.19
C GLU A 172 -6.82 -0.53 -33.52
N GLU A 173 -6.10 -1.37 -34.24
CA GLU A 173 -6.05 -1.29 -35.70
C GLU A 173 -6.15 -2.69 -36.32
N ASP A 174 -7.26 -2.87 -37.03
CA ASP A 174 -7.57 -3.95 -37.96
C ASP A 174 -6.42 -4.21 -38.94
N PHE A 175 -5.95 -5.46 -39.03
CA PHE A 175 -5.50 -5.96 -40.33
C PHE A 175 -5.65 -7.46 -40.53
N GLU A 176 -6.14 -7.76 -41.72
CA GLU A 176 -6.73 -8.97 -42.24
C GLU A 176 -5.78 -10.19 -42.27
N HIS A 177 -6.27 -11.32 -41.77
CA HIS A 177 -5.59 -12.62 -41.80
C HIS A 177 -5.59 -13.19 -43.23
N LYS A 178 -4.44 -13.16 -43.90
CA LYS A 178 -4.18 -14.00 -45.08
C LYS A 178 -3.17 -15.09 -44.73
N THR A 179 -3.67 -16.33 -44.68
CA THR A 179 -2.89 -17.55 -44.51
C THR A 179 -2.05 -17.83 -45.76
N THR A 180 -0.73 -17.98 -45.58
CA THR A 180 0.08 -18.88 -46.42
C THR A 180 1.19 -19.52 -45.59
N ASN A 181 1.20 -20.85 -45.59
CA ASN A 181 2.22 -21.72 -45.02
C ASN A 181 3.45 -21.77 -45.95
N ALA A 182 4.65 -21.57 -45.43
CA ALA A 182 5.89 -21.94 -46.10
C ALA A 182 6.93 -22.45 -45.09
N ARG A 183 7.30 -23.70 -45.32
CA ARG A 183 8.32 -24.53 -44.68
C ARG A 183 9.72 -24.00 -45.00
N GLY A 184 10.60 -23.96 -44.01
CA GLY A 184 12.03 -23.66 -44.20
C GLY A 184 12.84 -24.21 -43.03
N GLU A 185 13.52 -25.33 -43.27
CA GLU A 185 14.55 -25.92 -42.41
C GLU A 185 15.82 -25.04 -42.51
N GLY A 186 16.48 -24.81 -41.37
CA GLY A 186 17.74 -24.07 -41.31
C GLY A 186 18.43 -24.26 -39.97
N GLU A 187 19.47 -25.08 -39.98
CA GLU A 187 20.43 -25.32 -38.90
C GLU A 187 21.47 -24.17 -38.83
N GLY A 188 22.09 -23.99 -37.66
CA GLY A 188 23.25 -23.10 -37.43
C GLY A 188 23.12 -22.36 -36.09
N GLU A 189 23.70 -22.87 -35.01
CA GLU A 189 25.10 -22.71 -34.54
C GLU A 189 25.18 -21.65 -33.44
N GLY A 190 26.00 -21.94 -32.43
CA GLY A 190 25.83 -21.49 -31.05
C GLY A 190 26.26 -20.06 -30.74
N ILE A 191 26.00 -19.65 -29.49
CA ILE A 191 26.94 -18.83 -28.72
C ILE A 191 26.76 -19.18 -27.24
N GLU A 192 27.85 -19.65 -26.63
CA GLU A 192 28.04 -19.74 -25.19
C GLU A 192 28.24 -18.34 -24.59
N GLY A 193 27.84 -18.18 -23.33
CA GLY A 193 28.18 -17.04 -22.48
C GLY A 193 26.94 -16.45 -21.79
N GLU A 194 26.96 -16.08 -20.52
CA GLU A 194 27.96 -16.15 -19.48
C GLU A 194 27.16 -15.98 -18.17
N ASP A 195 27.62 -16.64 -17.11
CA ASP A 195 27.02 -16.62 -15.79
C ASP A 195 26.86 -15.19 -15.23
N ILE A 196 25.62 -14.75 -14.99
CA ILE A 196 25.36 -13.58 -14.15
C ILE A 196 25.13 -14.07 -12.71
N PRO A 197 26.00 -13.71 -11.75
CA PRO A 197 25.87 -14.18 -10.39
C PRO A 197 24.64 -13.57 -9.70
N MET A 198 23.91 -14.43 -8.98
CA MET A 198 22.98 -14.07 -7.92
C MET A 198 23.60 -13.00 -7.02
N ILE A 199 23.02 -11.80 -7.01
CA ILE A 199 23.24 -10.86 -5.92
C ILE A 199 22.22 -11.21 -4.84
N ALA A 200 22.71 -11.91 -3.83
CA ALA A 200 22.01 -12.17 -2.59
C ALA A 200 21.59 -10.85 -1.89
N GLY A 201 20.37 -10.85 -1.35
CA GLY A 201 19.98 -10.03 -0.20
C GLY A 201 20.19 -8.51 -0.34
N GLY A 202 19.39 -7.86 -1.19
CA GLY A 202 19.27 -6.41 -1.16
C GLY A 202 18.17 -5.99 -0.19
N VAL A 203 18.52 -5.56 1.02
CA VAL A 203 17.67 -4.59 1.74
C VAL A 203 17.63 -3.36 0.83
N ALA A 204 16.44 -2.95 0.39
CA ALA A 204 16.27 -1.76 -0.44
C ALA A 204 16.67 -0.52 0.38
N MET A 205 17.97 -0.17 0.34
CA MET A 205 18.49 1.06 0.92
C MET A 205 18.09 2.21 0.00
N CYS A 206 17.02 2.92 0.35
CA CYS A 206 16.67 4.17 -0.30
C CYS A 206 17.70 5.25 0.08
N VAL A 207 18.62 5.53 -0.84
CA VAL A 207 19.50 6.70 -0.75
C VAL A 207 18.66 7.93 -1.10
N ALA A 208 18.39 8.77 -0.09
CA ALA A 208 17.77 10.06 -0.30
C ALA A 208 18.75 10.99 -1.05
N VAL A 209 18.60 11.12 -2.36
CA VAL A 209 19.30 12.16 -3.14
C VAL A 209 18.55 13.47 -2.94
N GLY A 210 19.06 14.31 -2.04
CA GLY A 210 18.54 15.66 -1.85
C GLY A 210 18.82 16.54 -3.07
N LEU A 211 17.83 16.72 -3.94
CA LEU A 211 17.84 17.76 -4.96
C LEU A 211 17.26 19.05 -4.38
N VAL A 212 18.16 19.93 -3.94
CA VAL A 212 17.84 21.33 -3.67
C VAL A 212 17.90 22.10 -5.00
N GLY A 213 16.77 22.68 -5.41
CA GLY A 213 16.78 23.83 -6.31
C GLY A 213 15.65 23.87 -7.34
N GLY A 214 14.89 24.98 -7.35
CA GLY A 214 14.19 25.41 -8.56
C GLY A 214 12.76 25.91 -8.35
N PHE A 215 12.64 27.14 -7.85
CA PHE A 215 11.44 27.96 -7.89
C PHE A 215 10.92 28.08 -9.34
N PHE A 216 9.77 27.48 -9.68
CA PHE A 216 9.10 27.73 -10.96
C PHE A 216 7.77 28.46 -10.74
N MET A 217 7.74 29.68 -11.30
CA MET A 217 6.65 30.65 -11.31
C MET A 217 5.30 30.03 -11.73
N GLY A 218 4.28 30.33 -10.95
CA GLY A 218 2.90 29.94 -11.21
C GLY A 218 2.34 30.48 -12.52
N ARG A 219 1.64 29.60 -13.25
CA ARG A 219 0.71 29.99 -14.31
C ARG A 219 -0.68 30.17 -13.71
N ARG A 220 -1.16 31.43 -13.72
CA ARG A 220 -2.55 31.78 -13.42
C ARG A 220 -3.47 31.15 -14.46
N ILE A 221 -4.38 30.29 -14.03
CA ILE A 221 -5.54 29.87 -14.82
C ILE A 221 -6.63 30.94 -14.62
N THR A 222 -6.89 31.71 -15.67
CA THR A 222 -8.03 32.63 -15.74
C THR A 222 -9.30 31.81 -15.95
N ARG A 223 -10.23 31.84 -14.97
CA ARG A 223 -11.60 31.33 -15.13
C ARG A 223 -12.31 32.14 -16.22
N LYS A 224 -12.73 31.47 -17.29
CA LYS A 224 -13.65 32.03 -18.28
C LYS A 224 -15.06 31.99 -17.69
N ASN A 225 -15.68 33.16 -17.60
CA ASN A 225 -16.97 33.40 -16.98
C ASN A 225 -17.95 33.65 -18.14
N ASP A 226 -18.64 32.61 -18.61
CA ASP A 226 -19.61 32.76 -19.69
C ASP A 226 -20.98 33.05 -19.08
N ARG A 227 -21.33 34.34 -19.02
CA ARG A 227 -22.69 34.83 -18.77
C ARG A 227 -22.95 36.02 -19.68
N GLU A 228 -23.53 35.77 -20.84
CA GLU A 228 -24.40 36.74 -21.52
C GLU A 228 -25.60 36.00 -22.12
N GLY A 229 -26.79 36.47 -21.78
CA GLY A 229 -28.03 36.12 -22.45
C GLY A 229 -28.48 37.26 -23.37
N ILE A 230 -29.77 37.23 -23.70
CA ILE A 230 -30.56 38.16 -24.56
C ILE A 230 -30.56 37.63 -26.01
N GLU A 231 -31.68 37.32 -26.67
CA GLU A 231 -32.87 38.16 -26.84
C GLU A 231 -34.15 37.39 -27.23
N LYS A 232 -35.26 38.08 -27.00
CA LYS A 232 -36.67 37.75 -27.19
C LYS A 232 -37.12 37.72 -28.66
N ARG A 233 -38.20 36.98 -28.97
CA ARG A 233 -39.35 37.34 -29.84
C ARG A 233 -40.41 36.23 -29.72
N GLY A 234 -41.61 36.52 -29.18
CA GLY A 234 -42.86 36.77 -29.94
C GLY A 234 -43.49 35.43 -30.37
N GLY A 235 -44.63 34.94 -29.88
CA GLY A 235 -45.95 35.58 -29.81
C GLY A 235 -46.82 35.09 -30.97
N ASN A 236 -47.67 34.07 -30.76
CA ASN A 236 -48.98 33.76 -31.41
C ASN A 236 -49.42 32.36 -30.92
N GLU A 237 -50.53 32.14 -30.21
CA GLU A 237 -51.92 32.06 -30.69
C GLU A 237 -52.20 31.08 -31.85
N MET A 238 -53.16 30.18 -31.58
CA MET A 238 -54.01 29.38 -32.48
C MET A 238 -53.39 28.22 -33.28
N LEU A 239 -53.60 26.99 -32.81
CA LEU A 239 -54.63 26.04 -33.31
C LEU A 239 -54.64 24.75 -32.47
#